data_AF-A0A6P2WLZ3-F1
#
_entry.id   AF-A0A6P2WLZ3-F1
#
_cell.length_a   1.000
_cell.length_b   1.000
_cell.length_c   1.000
_cell.angle_alpha   90.00
_cell.angle_beta   90.00
_cell.angle_gamma   90.00
#
_symmetry.space_group_name_H-M   'P 1'
#
loop_
_entity.id
_entity.type
_entity.pdbx_description
1 polymer ?
#
loop_
_entity_poly.entity_id
_entity_poly.type
_entity_poly.pdbx_seq_one_letter_code
_entity_poly.pdbx_strand_id
1 'polypeptide(L)'
;MASFVELQDRFITAEFAALGFSRSGGQVLQPAALLRSGDNESLWSCFNTIPADLPVFAPSGGDTFFAAYSALIDSLIPGSALLDPIAAAKHRLDVWGRQPPAWNVDYAGLVKQLAVAPSVTFPFGSNAEPNTGFWGLWGGSDSISGPSAQFAAGDVSGQFEFKHVLPLSATPSNWYVSSALSLAHATMSGDPWNPGSAINWQSTFGPHGNMQRFVASLLVVSGLNAEYTSSASFSKADQQSIQASQAKGMWPFYLSGSGISTHIHFNSENQMTVQIASDRNAPIVLAASVVSAAQFLGG
;
A
#
# COMPACT_ATOMS: atom_id res chain seq x y z
N MET A 1 7.55 19.22 -21.72
CA MET A 1 6.70 18.05 -21.99
C MET A 1 6.32 17.47 -20.65
N ALA A 2 5.04 17.18 -20.43
CA ALA A 2 4.63 16.59 -19.18
C ALA A 2 5.22 15.20 -18.97
N SER A 3 5.43 14.80 -17.73
CA SER A 3 5.68 13.42 -17.38
C SER A 3 4.45 12.79 -16.75
N PHE A 4 4.32 11.50 -16.98
CA PHE A 4 3.32 10.69 -16.30
C PHE A 4 3.47 10.69 -14.78
N VAL A 5 4.67 10.99 -14.30
CA VAL A 5 5.04 10.87 -12.90
C VAL A 5 4.46 11.99 -12.08
N GLU A 6 4.53 13.20 -12.59
CA GLU A 6 3.89 14.35 -11.95
C GLU A 6 2.37 14.24 -12.00
N LEU A 7 1.83 13.74 -13.10
CA LEU A 7 0.41 13.41 -13.21
C LEU A 7 0.01 12.45 -12.08
N GLN A 8 0.78 11.38 -11.88
CA GLN A 8 0.55 10.43 -10.80
C GLN A 8 0.71 11.09 -9.42
N ASP A 9 1.76 11.88 -9.19
CA ASP A 9 1.96 12.53 -7.88
C ASP A 9 0.85 13.53 -7.52
N ARG A 10 0.39 14.31 -8.51
CA ARG A 10 -0.77 15.21 -8.37
C ARG A 10 -2.04 14.44 -8.09
N PHE A 11 -2.26 13.33 -8.81
CA PHE A 11 -3.41 12.47 -8.58
C PHE A 11 -3.41 11.89 -7.16
N ILE A 12 -2.29 11.31 -6.71
CA ILE A 12 -2.16 10.76 -5.36
C ILE A 12 -2.37 11.85 -4.31
N THR A 13 -1.84 13.06 -4.55
CA THR A 13 -2.04 14.20 -3.63
C THR A 13 -3.51 14.57 -3.52
N ALA A 14 -4.22 14.68 -4.64
CA ALA A 14 -5.66 14.97 -4.66
C ALA A 14 -6.48 13.84 -4.02
N GLU A 15 -6.17 12.59 -4.35
CA GLU A 15 -6.83 11.41 -3.80
C GLU A 15 -6.65 11.36 -2.29
N PHE A 16 -5.41 11.42 -1.77
CA PHE A 16 -5.18 11.32 -0.34
C PHE A 16 -5.85 12.46 0.42
N ALA A 17 -5.82 13.69 -0.12
CA ALA A 17 -6.54 14.82 0.47
C ALA A 17 -8.06 14.58 0.52
N ALA A 18 -8.65 14.10 -0.57
CA ALA A 18 -10.08 13.80 -0.64
C ALA A 18 -10.50 12.66 0.28
N LEU A 19 -9.65 11.63 0.42
CA LEU A 19 -9.90 10.45 1.22
C LEU A 19 -9.50 10.59 2.70
N GLY A 20 -9.01 11.77 3.11
CA GLY A 20 -8.58 12.03 4.49
C GLY A 20 -7.35 11.22 4.90
N PHE A 21 -6.50 10.87 3.96
CA PHE A 21 -5.29 10.06 4.15
C PHE A 21 -4.03 10.94 4.17
N SER A 22 -3.09 10.65 5.07
CA SER A 22 -1.86 11.44 5.17
C SER A 22 -0.92 11.17 3.99
N ARG A 23 -0.43 12.23 3.35
CA ARG A 23 0.70 12.14 2.39
C ARG A 23 2.02 11.85 3.08
N SER A 24 2.21 12.34 4.31
CA SER A 24 3.38 11.98 5.11
C SER A 24 3.27 10.51 5.50
N GLY A 25 4.20 9.69 4.99
CA GLY A 25 4.22 8.24 5.19
C GLY A 25 3.23 7.44 4.31
N GLY A 26 2.41 8.10 3.48
CA GLY A 26 1.47 7.39 2.62
C GLY A 26 2.16 6.81 1.38
N GLN A 27 2.05 5.50 1.17
CA GLN A 27 2.63 4.78 0.03
C GLN A 27 1.53 4.12 -0.79
N VAL A 28 1.49 4.38 -2.10
CA VAL A 28 0.44 3.88 -2.99
C VAL A 28 0.74 2.46 -3.45
N LEU A 29 -0.27 1.60 -3.47
CA LEU A 29 -0.17 0.28 -4.04
C LEU A 29 -0.28 0.36 -5.56
N GLN A 30 0.70 -0.17 -6.26
CA GLN A 30 0.73 -0.21 -7.73
C GLN A 30 1.09 -1.62 -8.20
N PRO A 31 0.10 -2.45 -8.63
CA PRO A 31 -1.32 -2.13 -8.76
C PRO A 31 -2.02 -2.05 -7.39
N ALA A 32 -3.19 -1.40 -7.37
CA ALA A 32 -4.10 -1.53 -6.22
C ALA A 32 -4.54 -2.99 -6.06
N ALA A 33 -4.76 -3.42 -4.82
CA ALA A 33 -5.03 -4.82 -4.52
C ALA A 33 -6.53 -5.08 -4.33
N LEU A 34 -7.14 -5.83 -5.25
CA LEU A 34 -8.50 -6.34 -5.09
C LEU A 34 -8.50 -7.55 -4.15
N LEU A 35 -9.19 -7.45 -3.02
CA LEU A 35 -9.25 -8.52 -2.03
C LEU A 35 -10.37 -9.51 -2.35
N ARG A 36 -10.01 -10.78 -2.53
CA ARG A 36 -10.97 -11.86 -2.77
C ARG A 36 -11.76 -12.20 -1.51
N SER A 37 -12.98 -12.70 -1.70
CA SER A 37 -13.85 -13.07 -0.57
C SER A 37 -13.19 -14.12 0.33
N GLY A 38 -13.09 -13.81 1.63
CA GLY A 38 -12.51 -14.70 2.64
C GLY A 38 -10.98 -14.76 2.63
N ASP A 39 -10.30 -13.96 1.80
CA ASP A 39 -8.84 -14.00 1.65
C ASP A 39 -8.15 -13.16 2.73
N ASN A 40 -8.00 -13.75 3.91
CA ASN A 40 -7.26 -13.16 5.02
C ASN A 40 -5.76 -13.03 4.71
N GLU A 41 -5.19 -13.97 3.96
CA GLU A 41 -3.76 -14.01 3.67
C GLU A 41 -3.33 -12.80 2.83
N SER A 42 -4.08 -12.46 1.78
CA SER A 42 -3.82 -11.27 0.96
C SER A 42 -3.92 -9.99 1.80
N LEU A 43 -4.95 -9.85 2.66
CA LEU A 43 -5.09 -8.70 3.54
C LEU A 43 -3.92 -8.58 4.53
N TRP A 44 -3.60 -9.67 5.21
CA TRP A 44 -2.55 -9.70 6.22
C TRP A 44 -1.15 -9.58 5.62
N SER A 45 -0.94 -10.00 4.38
CA SER A 45 0.34 -9.81 3.69
C SER A 45 0.75 -8.33 3.60
N CYS A 46 -0.23 -7.42 3.44
CA CYS A 46 0.04 -5.99 3.44
C CYS A 46 0.58 -5.53 4.80
N PHE A 47 -0.07 -5.93 5.90
CA PHE A 47 0.41 -5.60 7.25
C PHE A 47 1.70 -6.33 7.66
N ASN A 48 1.94 -7.51 7.08
CA ASN A 48 3.15 -8.30 7.32
C ASN A 48 4.37 -7.78 6.54
N THR A 49 4.20 -6.76 5.71
CA THR A 49 5.30 -6.18 4.93
C THR A 49 6.10 -5.20 5.79
N ILE A 50 7.43 -5.30 5.74
CA ILE A 50 8.32 -4.22 6.15
C ILE A 50 8.56 -3.34 4.93
N PRO A 51 8.00 -2.12 4.88
CA PRO A 51 8.04 -1.29 3.69
C PRO A 51 9.41 -0.64 3.47
N ALA A 52 9.78 -0.47 2.20
CA ALA A 52 10.86 0.42 1.78
C ALA A 52 10.46 1.90 1.99
N ASP A 53 11.43 2.82 1.97
CA ASP A 53 11.13 4.27 1.99
C ASP A 53 10.90 4.80 0.57
N LEU A 54 9.77 4.42 -0.03
CA LEU A 54 9.41 4.75 -1.41
C LEU A 54 7.98 5.32 -1.48
N PRO A 55 7.67 6.12 -2.52
CA PRO A 55 6.29 6.57 -2.77
C PRO A 55 5.32 5.43 -3.11
N VAL A 56 5.83 4.35 -3.69
CA VAL A 56 5.09 3.13 -4.02
C VAL A 56 5.31 2.11 -2.90
N PHE A 57 4.22 1.52 -2.42
CA PHE A 57 4.26 0.49 -1.40
C PHE A 57 4.95 -0.76 -1.94
N ALA A 58 6.10 -1.07 -1.36
CA ALA A 58 6.92 -2.21 -1.72
C ALA A 58 7.69 -2.71 -0.49
N PRO A 59 7.97 -4.03 -0.41
CA PRO A 59 8.83 -4.55 0.63
C PRO A 59 10.24 -3.95 0.52
N SER A 60 10.93 -3.79 1.65
CA SER A 60 12.33 -3.36 1.73
C SER A 60 13.33 -4.39 1.16
N GLY A 61 12.85 -5.56 0.72
CA GLY A 61 13.65 -6.65 0.17
C GLY A 61 14.19 -7.63 1.21
N GLY A 62 13.88 -7.43 2.49
CA GLY A 62 14.25 -8.33 3.60
C GLY A 62 13.10 -9.22 4.07
N ASP A 63 13.14 -9.55 5.36
CA ASP A 63 12.12 -10.37 6.02
C ASP A 63 10.75 -9.68 6.09
N THR A 64 9.72 -10.49 6.27
CA THR A 64 8.40 -10.00 6.68
C THR A 64 8.43 -9.53 8.14
N PHE A 65 7.45 -8.73 8.55
CA PHE A 65 7.35 -8.24 9.92
C PHE A 65 7.33 -9.39 10.93
N PHE A 66 6.50 -10.41 10.70
CA PHE A 66 6.45 -11.58 11.56
C PHE A 66 7.80 -12.31 11.66
N ALA A 67 8.47 -12.54 10.53
CA ALA A 67 9.76 -13.23 10.51
C ALA A 67 10.84 -12.41 11.22
N ALA A 68 10.94 -11.11 10.94
CA ALA A 68 11.90 -10.22 11.58
C ALA A 68 11.65 -10.08 13.08
N TYR A 69 10.38 -9.94 13.49
CA TYR A 69 9.99 -9.90 14.90
C TYR A 69 10.35 -11.20 15.61
N SER A 70 10.04 -12.36 15.01
CA SER A 70 10.33 -13.66 15.62
C SER A 70 11.84 -13.85 15.82
N ALA A 71 12.63 -13.60 14.78
CA ALA A 71 14.09 -13.68 14.86
C ALA A 71 14.68 -12.70 15.89
N LEU A 72 14.15 -11.47 15.96
CA LEU A 72 14.52 -10.51 16.98
C LEU A 72 14.24 -11.08 18.38
N ILE A 73 12.99 -11.45 18.68
CA ILE A 73 12.61 -11.95 20.01
C ILE A 73 13.42 -13.19 20.40
N ASP A 74 13.68 -14.10 19.46
CA ASP A 74 14.52 -15.28 19.70
C ASP A 74 15.95 -14.92 20.08
N SER A 75 16.50 -13.87 19.49
CA SER A 75 17.86 -13.39 19.76
C SER A 75 18.04 -12.65 21.10
N LEU A 76 16.95 -12.10 21.66
CA LEU A 76 16.99 -11.31 22.89
C LEU A 76 17.07 -12.17 24.15
N ILE A 77 17.71 -11.63 25.19
CA ILE A 77 17.83 -12.23 26.52
C ILE A 77 16.69 -11.70 27.40
N PRO A 78 15.85 -12.57 27.97
CA PRO A 78 14.81 -12.15 28.92
C PRO A 78 15.42 -11.70 30.25
N GLY A 79 14.85 -10.66 30.84
CA GLY A 79 15.18 -10.24 32.19
C GLY A 79 14.65 -11.20 33.27
N SER A 80 15.01 -10.94 34.52
CA SER A 80 14.59 -11.76 35.67
C SER A 80 13.26 -11.32 36.31
N ALA A 81 12.60 -10.29 35.76
CA ALA A 81 11.34 -9.77 36.29
C ALA A 81 10.18 -10.73 36.00
N LEU A 82 9.21 -10.82 36.93
CA LEU A 82 8.03 -11.68 36.78
C LEU A 82 7.17 -11.32 35.55
N LEU A 83 7.18 -10.05 35.15
CA LEU A 83 6.46 -9.51 33.99
C LEU A 83 7.42 -9.05 32.89
N ASP A 84 8.48 -9.83 32.65
CA ASP A 84 9.45 -9.53 31.60
C ASP A 84 8.79 -9.60 30.21
N PRO A 85 8.83 -8.52 29.41
CA PRO A 85 8.15 -8.48 28.12
C PRO A 85 8.81 -9.39 27.09
N ILE A 86 10.13 -9.62 27.15
CA ILE A 86 10.84 -10.52 26.23
C ILE A 86 10.45 -11.97 26.52
N ALA A 87 10.36 -12.38 27.79
CA ALA A 87 9.89 -13.69 28.19
C ALA A 87 8.44 -13.93 27.75
N ALA A 88 7.56 -12.93 27.90
CA ALA A 88 6.19 -13.00 27.42
C ALA A 88 6.11 -13.13 25.89
N ALA A 89 6.98 -12.43 25.16
CA ALA A 89 7.05 -12.50 23.69
C ALA A 89 7.53 -13.88 23.21
N LYS A 90 8.61 -14.41 23.80
CA LYS A 90 9.10 -15.76 23.51
C LYS A 90 8.01 -16.80 23.75
N HIS A 91 7.32 -16.72 24.89
CA HIS A 91 6.23 -17.64 25.19
C HIS A 91 5.08 -17.56 24.18
N ARG A 92 4.69 -16.35 23.76
CA ARG A 92 3.66 -16.16 22.72
C ARG A 92 4.07 -16.76 21.38
N LEU A 93 5.32 -16.58 20.97
CA LEU A 93 5.85 -17.17 19.73
C LEU A 93 5.94 -18.70 19.83
N ASP A 94 6.36 -19.25 20.98
CA ASP A 94 6.38 -20.70 21.21
C ASP A 94 4.98 -21.31 21.11
N VAL A 95 3.99 -20.66 21.71
CA VAL A 95 2.58 -21.09 21.65
C VAL A 95 2.01 -20.95 20.24
N TRP A 96 2.37 -19.88 19.53
CA TRP A 96 1.95 -19.66 18.14
C TRP A 96 2.55 -20.70 17.18
N GLY A 97 3.81 -21.09 17.43
CA GLY A 97 4.54 -22.09 16.66
C GLY A 97 4.71 -21.67 15.20
N ARG A 98 4.32 -22.57 14.28
CA ARG A 98 4.50 -22.42 12.84
C ARG A 98 3.26 -21.89 12.12
N GLN A 99 2.29 -21.37 12.85
CA GLN A 99 1.07 -20.81 12.26
C GLN A 99 1.42 -19.56 11.42
N PRO A 100 0.76 -19.33 10.27
CA PRO A 100 0.88 -18.07 9.55
C PRO A 100 0.56 -16.88 10.47
N PRO A 101 1.20 -15.72 10.30
CA PRO A 101 0.89 -14.55 11.11
C PRO A 101 -0.54 -14.08 10.86
N ALA A 102 -1.21 -13.67 11.93
CA ALA A 102 -2.58 -13.17 11.90
C ALA A 102 -2.71 -11.79 12.56
N TRP A 103 -3.74 -11.07 12.15
CA TRP A 103 -4.13 -9.79 12.73
C TRP A 103 -5.54 -9.87 13.30
N ASN A 104 -5.85 -8.96 14.23
CA ASN A 104 -7.13 -8.90 14.90
C ASN A 104 -8.33 -8.59 13.99
N VAL A 105 -8.08 -8.08 12.78
CA VAL A 105 -9.11 -7.87 11.75
C VAL A 105 -8.88 -8.83 10.59
N ASP A 106 -9.83 -9.74 10.41
CA ASP A 106 -9.91 -10.64 9.26
C ASP A 106 -10.75 -10.00 8.13
N TYR A 107 -10.91 -10.70 7.02
CA TYR A 107 -11.69 -10.25 5.87
C TYR A 107 -13.14 -9.92 6.24
N ALA A 108 -13.77 -10.74 7.10
CA ALA A 108 -15.15 -10.51 7.52
C ALA A 108 -15.27 -9.23 8.37
N GLY A 109 -14.32 -9.02 9.29
CA GLY A 109 -14.18 -7.80 10.07
C GLY A 109 -13.95 -6.57 9.20
N LEU A 110 -13.10 -6.68 8.18
CA LEU A 110 -12.89 -5.63 7.18
C LEU A 110 -14.20 -5.28 6.46
N VAL A 111 -14.88 -6.25 5.86
CA VAL A 111 -16.13 -6.01 5.12
C VAL A 111 -17.19 -5.35 6.01
N LYS A 112 -17.29 -5.78 7.28
CA LYS A 112 -18.23 -5.19 8.24
C LYS A 112 -17.91 -3.72 8.52
N GLN A 113 -16.63 -3.37 8.71
CA GLN A 113 -16.22 -1.99 8.94
C GLN A 113 -16.39 -1.13 7.67
N LEU A 114 -16.03 -1.68 6.50
CA LEU A 114 -16.12 -0.98 5.23
C LEU A 114 -17.57 -0.67 4.84
N ALA A 115 -18.52 -1.56 5.15
CA ALA A 115 -19.94 -1.39 4.84
C ALA A 115 -20.61 -0.18 5.54
N VAL A 116 -20.00 0.36 6.60
CA VAL A 116 -20.50 1.54 7.33
C VAL A 116 -19.63 2.77 7.11
N ALA A 117 -18.57 2.66 6.31
CA ALA A 117 -17.65 3.76 6.05
C ALA A 117 -18.25 4.77 5.04
N PRO A 118 -17.86 6.06 5.09
CA PRO A 118 -18.48 7.09 4.25
C PRO A 118 -18.13 6.93 2.77
N SER A 119 -19.01 7.44 1.90
CA SER A 119 -18.72 7.61 0.47
C SER A 119 -17.93 8.88 0.22
N VAL A 120 -17.05 8.85 -0.79
CA VAL A 120 -16.30 10.02 -1.24
C VAL A 120 -16.33 10.10 -2.77
N THR A 121 -16.57 11.30 -3.27
CA THR A 121 -16.43 11.66 -4.69
C THR A 121 -15.48 12.85 -4.76
N PHE A 122 -14.50 12.81 -5.66
CA PHE A 122 -13.63 13.94 -5.90
C PHE A 122 -13.36 14.16 -7.39
N PRO A 123 -13.32 15.43 -7.83
CA PRO A 123 -12.82 15.76 -9.15
C PRO A 123 -11.29 15.76 -9.14
N PHE A 124 -10.70 15.50 -10.30
CA PHE A 124 -9.28 15.66 -10.54
C PHE A 124 -9.06 16.43 -11.84
N GLY A 125 -8.03 17.27 -11.85
CA GLY A 125 -7.56 17.98 -13.04
C GLY A 125 -6.07 18.28 -12.91
N SER A 126 -5.31 18.08 -13.98
CA SER A 126 -3.88 18.37 -14.02
C SER A 126 -3.44 18.89 -15.38
N ASN A 127 -2.58 19.92 -15.35
CA ASN A 127 -1.89 20.45 -16.51
C ASN A 127 -0.54 19.74 -16.72
N ALA A 128 -0.04 19.79 -17.94
CA ALA A 128 1.17 19.12 -18.43
C ALA A 128 2.52 19.69 -17.89
N GLU A 129 3.29 18.94 -17.06
CA GLU A 129 4.62 19.36 -16.50
C GLU A 129 5.67 18.20 -16.27
N PRO A 130 7.01 18.44 -16.26
CA PRO A 130 8.08 17.41 -16.45
C PRO A 130 8.82 16.78 -15.21
N ASN A 131 8.80 15.42 -15.02
CA ASN A 131 9.66 14.62 -14.07
C ASN A 131 9.68 13.04 -14.26
N THR A 132 10.25 12.19 -13.36
CA THR A 132 10.38 10.68 -13.52
C THR A 132 10.10 9.81 -12.23
N GLY A 133 9.52 8.58 -12.31
CA GLY A 133 9.30 7.66 -11.15
C GLY A 133 8.12 6.64 -11.02
N PHE A 134 7.13 6.49 -11.92
CA PHE A 134 5.91 5.66 -11.76
C PHE A 134 5.69 4.71 -12.96
N TRP A 135 4.67 3.82 -12.95
CA TRP A 135 4.25 3.16 -14.21
C TRP A 135 3.56 4.18 -15.12
N GLY A 136 3.50 3.90 -16.42
CA GLY A 136 2.75 4.70 -17.38
C GLY A 136 1.24 4.39 -17.40
N LEU A 137 0.60 4.56 -18.56
CA LEU A 137 -0.86 4.52 -18.73
C LEU A 137 -1.50 3.17 -18.36
N TRP A 138 -0.75 2.07 -18.44
CA TRP A 138 -1.20 0.74 -18.01
C TRP A 138 -0.15 -0.02 -17.20
N GLY A 139 -0.57 -1.12 -16.57
CA GLY A 139 0.28 -1.95 -15.74
C GLY A 139 1.58 -2.35 -16.43
N GLY A 140 2.71 -1.97 -15.83
CA GLY A 140 4.06 -2.27 -16.34
C GLY A 140 4.48 -1.50 -17.60
N SER A 141 3.72 -0.50 -18.04
CA SER A 141 4.14 0.37 -19.16
C SER A 141 5.22 1.37 -18.73
N ASP A 142 6.09 1.72 -19.67
CA ASP A 142 7.06 2.80 -19.51
C ASP A 142 6.31 4.13 -19.30
N SER A 143 6.72 4.91 -18.30
CA SER A 143 6.15 6.22 -17.97
C SER A 143 6.69 7.38 -18.81
N ILE A 144 7.84 7.20 -19.47
CA ILE A 144 8.55 8.30 -20.14
C ILE A 144 8.43 8.30 -21.67
N SER A 145 7.84 7.27 -22.27
CA SER A 145 7.78 7.12 -23.73
C SER A 145 6.43 6.63 -24.25
N GLY A 146 6.23 6.76 -25.56
CA GLY A 146 5.07 6.22 -26.26
C GLY A 146 3.72 6.75 -25.77
N PRO A 147 2.68 5.91 -25.74
CA PRO A 147 1.33 6.33 -25.33
C PRO A 147 1.24 6.90 -23.91
N SER A 148 2.10 6.48 -22.99
CA SER A 148 2.12 7.02 -21.62
C SER A 148 2.58 8.48 -21.58
N ALA A 149 3.65 8.80 -22.31
CA ALA A 149 4.12 10.18 -22.44
C ALA A 149 3.10 11.05 -23.19
N GLN A 150 2.47 10.50 -24.24
CA GLN A 150 1.43 11.20 -24.98
C GLN A 150 0.21 11.50 -24.10
N PHE A 151 -0.25 10.54 -23.31
CA PHE A 151 -1.35 10.72 -22.36
C PHE A 151 -1.07 11.83 -21.35
N ALA A 152 0.12 11.79 -20.74
CA ALA A 152 0.53 12.79 -19.77
C ALA A 152 0.69 14.19 -20.38
N ALA A 153 1.04 14.28 -21.67
CA ALA A 153 1.20 15.56 -22.37
C ALA A 153 -0.12 16.31 -22.63
N GLY A 154 -1.27 15.63 -22.50
CA GLY A 154 -2.58 16.28 -22.51
C GLY A 154 -3.02 16.73 -21.12
N ASP A 155 -4.04 17.58 -21.08
CA ASP A 155 -4.74 17.89 -19.84
C ASP A 155 -5.58 16.67 -19.45
N VAL A 156 -5.35 16.16 -18.25
CA VAL A 156 -6.06 15.00 -17.71
C VAL A 156 -7.06 15.49 -16.67
N SER A 157 -8.32 15.08 -16.83
CA SER A 157 -9.38 15.44 -15.89
C SER A 157 -10.38 14.31 -15.74
N GLY A 158 -11.04 14.22 -14.58
CA GLY A 158 -11.98 13.15 -14.32
C GLY A 158 -12.71 13.26 -12.99
N GLN A 159 -13.62 12.32 -12.77
CA GLN A 159 -14.36 12.14 -11.54
C GLN A 159 -14.07 10.74 -10.99
N PHE A 160 -13.73 10.69 -9.70
CA PHE A 160 -13.37 9.47 -9.01
C PHE A 160 -14.29 9.30 -7.80
N GLU A 161 -14.98 8.17 -7.76
CA GLU A 161 -15.98 7.89 -6.74
C GLU A 161 -15.70 6.56 -6.06
N PHE A 162 -15.86 6.57 -4.74
CA PHE A 162 -15.83 5.39 -3.91
C PHE A 162 -17.07 5.37 -3.04
N LYS A 163 -17.80 4.26 -3.08
CA LYS A 163 -18.97 4.05 -2.23
C LYS A 163 -18.60 4.02 -0.75
N HIS A 164 -17.46 3.43 -0.40
CA HIS A 164 -16.97 3.43 0.98
C HIS A 164 -15.46 3.63 1.01
N VAL A 165 -14.97 4.38 2.00
CA VAL A 165 -13.55 4.69 2.22
C VAL A 165 -13.21 4.46 3.69
N LEU A 166 -12.25 3.57 3.96
CA LEU A 166 -11.87 3.13 5.29
C LEU A 166 -10.33 3.13 5.45
N PRO A 167 -9.78 4.00 6.30
CA PRO A 167 -8.45 3.80 6.87
C PRO A 167 -8.52 2.64 7.87
N LEU A 168 -8.09 1.45 7.45
CA LEU A 168 -8.10 0.22 8.25
C LEU A 168 -6.80 0.11 9.05
N SER A 169 -6.90 0.14 10.37
CA SER A 169 -5.81 -0.28 11.26
C SER A 169 -6.07 -1.69 11.77
N ALA A 170 -5.02 -2.51 11.74
CA ALA A 170 -5.04 -3.85 12.31
C ALA A 170 -3.80 -4.04 13.20
N THR A 171 -3.98 -4.74 14.31
CA THR A 171 -2.88 -5.08 15.21
C THR A 171 -2.54 -6.57 15.05
N PRO A 172 -1.25 -6.94 15.10
CA PRO A 172 -0.86 -8.33 15.25
C PRO A 172 -1.65 -9.05 16.35
N SER A 173 -2.02 -10.30 16.12
CA SER A 173 -2.75 -11.14 17.07
C SER A 173 -1.84 -11.67 18.20
N ASN A 174 -2.20 -12.82 18.77
CA ASN A 174 -1.57 -13.38 19.97
C ASN A 174 -0.10 -13.82 19.82
N TRP A 175 0.52 -13.66 18.64
CA TRP A 175 1.96 -13.90 18.46
C TRP A 175 2.83 -12.70 18.85
N TYR A 176 2.24 -11.51 18.99
CA TYR A 176 2.98 -10.26 19.17
C TYR A 176 2.85 -9.71 20.59
N VAL A 177 3.92 -9.11 21.09
CA VAL A 177 3.97 -8.31 22.32
C VAL A 177 4.62 -6.96 21.99
N SER A 178 3.82 -5.89 21.99
CA SER A 178 4.30 -4.54 21.67
C SER A 178 5.37 -4.05 22.65
N SER A 179 5.20 -4.30 23.95
CA SER A 179 6.17 -3.88 24.97
C SER A 179 7.54 -4.54 24.80
N ALA A 180 7.62 -5.73 24.21
CA ALA A 180 8.90 -6.38 23.91
C ALA A 180 9.65 -5.66 22.79
N LEU A 181 8.92 -5.30 21.71
CA LEU A 181 9.49 -4.53 20.61
C LEU A 181 9.87 -3.11 21.05
N SER A 182 9.02 -2.46 21.86
CA SER A 182 9.30 -1.15 22.45
C SER A 182 10.54 -1.18 23.35
N LEU A 183 10.69 -2.20 24.19
CA LEU A 183 11.89 -2.36 25.04
C LEU A 183 13.15 -2.53 24.17
N ALA A 184 13.10 -3.41 23.17
CA ALA A 184 14.22 -3.63 22.26
C ALA A 184 14.60 -2.35 21.50
N HIS A 185 13.62 -1.58 21.03
CA HIS A 185 13.86 -0.32 20.33
C HIS A 185 14.42 0.78 21.26
N ALA A 186 13.96 0.86 22.50
CA ALA A 186 14.38 1.89 23.46
C ALA A 186 15.82 1.67 23.99
N THR A 187 16.28 0.42 24.04
CA THR A 187 17.62 0.08 24.53
C THR A 187 18.57 -0.16 23.37
N MET A 188 19.60 0.67 23.18
CA MET A 188 20.52 0.52 22.03
C MET A 188 21.67 -0.48 22.26
N SER A 189 21.97 -0.82 23.52
CA SER A 189 23.05 -1.73 23.90
C SER A 189 22.82 -2.31 25.30
N GLY A 190 23.51 -3.42 25.60
CA GLY A 190 23.27 -4.18 26.82
C GLY A 190 21.93 -4.91 26.79
N ASP A 191 21.49 -5.45 27.93
CA ASP A 191 20.23 -6.19 28.03
C ASP A 191 19.05 -5.34 27.50
N PRO A 192 18.17 -5.89 26.64
CA PRO A 192 17.99 -7.32 26.36
C PRO A 192 18.83 -7.87 25.20
N TRP A 193 19.75 -7.10 24.62
CA TRP A 193 20.52 -7.55 23.45
C TRP A 193 21.61 -8.54 23.84
N ASN A 194 21.61 -9.71 23.20
CA ASN A 194 22.65 -10.71 23.37
C ASN A 194 23.95 -10.31 22.65
N PRO A 195 25.08 -10.09 23.35
CA PRO A 195 26.35 -9.73 22.72
C PRO A 195 26.90 -10.79 21.75
N GLY A 196 26.48 -12.04 21.88
CA GLY A 196 26.85 -13.13 20.97
C GLY A 196 25.95 -13.27 19.74
N SER A 197 24.90 -12.46 19.61
CA SER A 197 23.99 -12.47 18.46
C SER A 197 24.45 -11.50 17.37
N ALA A 198 24.28 -11.90 16.11
CA ALA A 198 24.43 -10.98 14.97
C ALA A 198 23.28 -9.96 14.91
N ILE A 199 22.10 -10.32 15.45
CA ILE A 199 20.94 -9.42 15.56
C ILE A 199 21.18 -8.48 16.75
N ASN A 200 21.34 -7.19 16.44
CA ASN A 200 21.54 -6.09 17.37
C ASN A 200 20.74 -4.86 16.93
N TRP A 201 20.68 -3.84 17.79
CA TRP A 201 19.92 -2.62 17.53
C TRP A 201 20.26 -1.97 16.18
N GLN A 202 21.53 -1.90 15.79
CA GLN A 202 21.96 -1.30 14.54
C GLN A 202 21.47 -2.10 13.31
N SER A 203 21.53 -3.43 13.37
CA SER A 203 21.04 -4.31 12.31
C SER A 203 19.51 -4.40 12.24
N THR A 204 18.80 -3.96 13.29
CA THR A 204 17.34 -4.04 13.38
C THR A 204 16.69 -2.68 13.12
N PHE A 205 17.05 -1.66 13.87
CA PHE A 205 16.42 -0.33 13.84
C PHE A 205 17.32 0.80 13.32
N GLY A 206 18.62 0.54 13.18
CA GLY A 206 19.56 1.52 12.64
C GLY A 206 19.25 1.91 11.18
N PRO A 207 20.01 2.86 10.60
CA PRO A 207 19.78 3.35 9.22
C PRO A 207 19.80 2.29 8.10
N HIS A 208 20.37 1.12 8.38
CA HIS A 208 20.39 -0.03 7.47
C HIS A 208 19.71 -1.26 8.08
N GLY A 209 18.93 -1.06 9.14
CA GLY A 209 18.25 -2.11 9.86
C GLY A 209 17.08 -2.69 9.07
N ASN A 210 16.71 -3.93 9.38
CA ASN A 210 15.62 -4.61 8.70
C ASN A 210 14.22 -4.28 9.23
N MET A 211 14.07 -3.50 10.30
CA MET A 211 12.78 -3.13 10.94
C MET A 211 12.66 -1.61 11.16
N GLN A 212 13.05 -0.82 10.16
CA GLN A 212 13.04 0.65 10.26
C GLN A 212 11.63 1.26 10.18
N ARG A 213 10.68 0.56 9.55
CA ARG A 213 9.36 1.09 9.20
C ARG A 213 8.30 0.01 9.29
N PHE A 214 7.06 0.43 9.54
CA PHE A 214 5.92 -0.46 9.70
C PHE A 214 4.67 0.11 9.05
N VAL A 215 3.77 -0.78 8.66
CA VAL A 215 2.42 -0.42 8.20
C VAL A 215 1.53 -0.14 9.41
N ALA A 216 1.08 1.10 9.56
CA ALA A 216 0.17 1.54 10.63
C ALA A 216 -1.31 1.36 10.24
N SER A 217 -1.64 1.57 8.97
CA SER A 217 -2.98 1.39 8.42
C SER A 217 -2.95 1.18 6.91
N LEU A 218 -4.04 0.66 6.36
CA LEU A 218 -4.29 0.54 4.93
C LEU A 218 -5.43 1.48 4.54
N LEU A 219 -5.34 2.12 3.38
CA LEU A 219 -6.47 2.82 2.77
C LEU A 219 -7.27 1.82 1.92
N VAL A 220 -8.43 1.43 2.41
CA VAL A 220 -9.31 0.45 1.75
C VAL A 220 -10.58 1.13 1.26
N VAL A 221 -10.98 0.85 0.03
CA VAL A 221 -12.19 1.39 -0.59
C VAL A 221 -13.09 0.28 -1.12
N SER A 222 -14.32 0.60 -1.49
CA SER A 222 -15.18 -0.28 -2.31
C SER A 222 -16.13 0.52 -3.19
N GLY A 223 -16.66 -0.14 -4.23
CA GLY A 223 -17.57 0.47 -5.18
C GLY A 223 -16.91 1.62 -5.94
N LEU A 224 -15.71 1.35 -6.48
CA LEU A 224 -14.99 2.27 -7.36
C LEU A 224 -15.84 2.54 -8.60
N ASN A 225 -16.00 3.81 -8.93
CA ASN A 225 -16.47 4.30 -10.22
C ASN A 225 -15.61 5.50 -10.61
N ALA A 226 -14.76 5.34 -11.61
CA ALA A 226 -13.88 6.39 -12.10
C ALA A 226 -14.10 6.60 -13.59
N GLU A 227 -14.18 7.87 -13.98
CA GLU A 227 -14.21 8.30 -15.37
C GLU A 227 -13.20 9.44 -15.55
N TYR A 228 -12.28 9.29 -16.49
CA TYR A 228 -11.31 10.33 -16.80
C TYR A 228 -11.03 10.44 -18.28
N THR A 229 -10.60 11.62 -18.70
CA THR A 229 -10.28 11.98 -20.08
C THR A 229 -8.88 12.56 -20.18
N SER A 230 -8.27 12.44 -21.35
CA SER A 230 -7.06 13.19 -21.71
C SER A 230 -7.30 13.94 -23.02
N SER A 231 -6.95 15.23 -23.03
CA SER A 231 -7.05 16.07 -24.23
C SER A 231 -5.98 15.76 -25.30
N ALA A 232 -5.05 14.85 -25.01
CA ALA A 232 -4.05 14.40 -25.97
C ALA A 232 -4.71 13.64 -27.14
N SER A 233 -4.25 13.91 -28.36
CA SER A 233 -4.69 13.18 -29.56
C SER A 233 -3.79 11.97 -29.79
N PHE A 234 -4.37 10.78 -29.93
CA PHE A 234 -3.64 9.52 -30.10
C PHE A 234 -3.69 9.00 -31.54
N SER A 235 -2.56 8.50 -32.06
CA SER A 235 -2.56 7.85 -33.37
C SER A 235 -3.38 6.56 -33.36
N LYS A 236 -3.78 6.05 -34.54
CA LYS A 236 -4.51 4.76 -34.61
C LYS A 236 -3.70 3.58 -34.08
N ALA A 237 -2.37 3.61 -34.24
CA ALA A 237 -1.48 2.60 -33.67
C ALA A 237 -1.43 2.68 -32.13
N ASP A 238 -1.41 3.90 -31.57
CA ASP A 238 -1.49 4.10 -30.12
C ASP A 238 -2.83 3.64 -29.57
N GLN A 239 -3.95 4.00 -30.23
CA GLN A 239 -5.30 3.57 -29.85
C GLN A 239 -5.39 2.05 -29.76
N GLN A 240 -4.90 1.33 -30.78
CA GLN A 240 -4.86 -0.13 -30.79
C GLN A 240 -4.00 -0.68 -29.65
N SER A 241 -2.84 -0.09 -29.40
CA SER A 241 -1.91 -0.52 -28.34
C SER A 241 -2.51 -0.34 -26.94
N ILE A 242 -3.19 0.80 -26.72
CA ILE A 242 -3.89 1.11 -25.47
C ILE A 242 -5.03 0.11 -25.25
N GLN A 243 -5.90 -0.10 -26.26
CA GLN A 243 -7.03 -1.03 -26.17
C GLN A 243 -6.56 -2.46 -25.93
N ALA A 244 -5.51 -2.91 -26.61
CA ALA A 244 -4.92 -4.23 -26.41
C ALA A 244 -4.32 -4.41 -25.00
N SER A 245 -3.95 -3.30 -24.33
CA SER A 245 -3.37 -3.32 -22.99
C SER A 245 -4.41 -3.22 -21.87
N GLN A 246 -5.71 -3.06 -22.19
CA GLN A 246 -6.78 -2.89 -21.21
C GLN A 246 -6.75 -3.94 -20.09
N ALA A 247 -6.50 -5.21 -20.43
CA ALA A 247 -6.45 -6.32 -19.47
C ALA A 247 -5.30 -6.23 -18.45
N LYS A 248 -4.30 -5.38 -18.69
CA LYS A 248 -3.19 -5.12 -17.75
C LYS A 248 -3.54 -4.14 -16.64
N GLY A 249 -4.75 -3.58 -16.67
CA GLY A 249 -5.21 -2.55 -15.74
C GLY A 249 -4.70 -1.18 -16.12
N MET A 250 -5.60 -0.20 -16.16
CA MET A 250 -5.30 1.19 -16.52
C MET A 250 -5.02 2.04 -15.29
N TRP A 251 -4.26 3.11 -15.49
CA TRP A 251 -4.12 4.21 -14.54
C TRP A 251 -5.49 4.67 -13.98
N PRO A 252 -5.57 5.13 -12.72
CA PRO A 252 -4.48 5.21 -11.74
C PRO A 252 -4.33 3.94 -10.89
N PHE A 253 -5.28 3.01 -10.97
CA PHE A 253 -5.37 1.89 -10.03
C PHE A 253 -4.78 0.59 -10.54
N TYR A 254 -4.61 0.46 -11.86
CA TYR A 254 -4.04 -0.73 -12.51
C TYR A 254 -4.77 -2.03 -12.13
N LEU A 255 -6.07 -1.91 -11.86
CA LEU A 255 -6.93 -3.02 -11.45
C LEU A 255 -7.25 -3.92 -12.65
N SER A 256 -7.24 -5.22 -12.41
CA SER A 256 -7.66 -6.25 -13.37
C SER A 256 -8.25 -7.44 -12.63
N GLY A 257 -8.98 -8.30 -13.36
CA GLY A 257 -9.59 -9.52 -12.81
C GLY A 257 -11.11 -9.45 -12.68
N SER A 258 -11.68 -10.48 -12.05
CA SER A 258 -13.13 -10.60 -11.85
C SER A 258 -13.65 -9.49 -10.94
N GLY A 259 -14.77 -8.86 -11.33
CA GLY A 259 -15.37 -7.77 -10.56
C GLY A 259 -14.78 -6.39 -10.84
N ILE A 260 -13.94 -6.27 -11.88
CA ILE A 260 -13.45 -5.00 -12.42
C ILE A 260 -13.87 -4.90 -13.89
N SER A 261 -14.45 -3.77 -14.28
CA SER A 261 -14.69 -3.43 -15.69
C SER A 261 -13.89 -2.19 -16.07
N THR A 262 -13.21 -2.25 -17.20
CA THR A 262 -12.54 -1.11 -17.81
C THR A 262 -13.06 -0.92 -19.22
N HIS A 263 -13.40 0.31 -19.59
CA HIS A 263 -13.81 0.68 -20.93
C HIS A 263 -13.00 1.86 -21.41
N ILE A 264 -12.38 1.72 -22.58
CA ILE A 264 -11.56 2.76 -23.21
C ILE A 264 -12.23 3.14 -24.52
N HIS A 265 -12.50 4.43 -24.70
CA HIS A 265 -13.01 4.95 -25.95
C HIS A 265 -12.24 6.17 -26.42
N PHE A 266 -12.25 6.38 -27.74
CA PHE A 266 -11.65 7.54 -28.38
C PHE A 266 -12.71 8.31 -29.14
N ASN A 267 -12.73 9.63 -28.96
CA ASN A 267 -13.68 10.50 -29.67
C ASN A 267 -13.21 10.81 -31.11
N SER A 268 -13.95 11.65 -31.83
CA SER A 268 -13.62 12.07 -33.19
C SER A 268 -12.30 12.85 -33.31
N GLU A 269 -11.82 13.45 -32.22
CA GLU A 269 -10.53 14.16 -32.11
C GLU A 269 -9.38 13.22 -31.70
N ASN A 270 -9.67 11.92 -31.60
CA ASN A 270 -8.77 10.89 -31.10
C ASN A 270 -8.31 11.11 -29.65
N GLN A 271 -9.10 11.81 -28.85
CA GLN A 271 -8.86 11.97 -27.41
C GLN A 271 -9.44 10.79 -26.66
N MET A 272 -8.76 10.39 -25.60
CA MET A 272 -9.07 9.19 -24.84
C MET A 272 -10.00 9.51 -23.67
N THR A 273 -10.96 8.61 -23.43
CA THR A 273 -11.73 8.53 -22.19
C THR A 273 -11.67 7.10 -21.66
N VAL A 274 -11.49 6.97 -20.35
CA VAL A 274 -11.42 5.69 -19.66
C VAL A 274 -12.43 5.68 -18.52
N GLN A 275 -13.18 4.58 -18.45
CA GLN A 275 -14.09 4.27 -17.35
C GLN A 275 -13.59 3.02 -16.64
N ILE A 276 -13.50 3.08 -15.31
CA ILE A 276 -13.12 1.95 -14.45
C ILE A 276 -14.18 1.82 -13.38
N ALA A 277 -14.77 0.63 -13.25
CA ALA A 277 -15.71 0.33 -12.18
C ALA A 277 -15.36 -0.99 -11.49
N SER A 278 -15.66 -1.08 -10.20
CA SER A 278 -15.59 -2.33 -9.44
C SER A 278 -16.97 -2.82 -9.02
N ASP A 279 -17.05 -4.09 -8.66
CA ASP A 279 -18.17 -4.62 -7.90
C ASP A 279 -18.42 -3.77 -6.65
N ARG A 280 -19.70 -3.55 -6.34
CA ARG A 280 -20.17 -2.54 -5.38
C ARG A 280 -19.56 -2.66 -3.97
N ASN A 281 -19.24 -3.88 -3.55
CA ASN A 281 -18.76 -4.17 -2.19
C ASN A 281 -17.38 -4.86 -2.19
N ALA A 282 -16.71 -4.95 -3.34
CA ALA A 282 -15.39 -5.57 -3.40
C ALA A 282 -14.36 -4.64 -2.72
N PRO A 283 -13.66 -5.10 -1.67
CA PRO A 283 -12.64 -4.29 -1.01
C PRO A 283 -11.40 -4.15 -1.90
N ILE A 284 -10.90 -2.93 -2.03
CA ILE A 284 -9.70 -2.59 -2.80
C ILE A 284 -8.74 -1.85 -1.87
N VAL A 285 -7.50 -2.32 -1.75
CA VAL A 285 -6.45 -1.60 -1.03
C VAL A 285 -5.73 -0.66 -2.00
N LEU A 286 -5.80 0.64 -1.73
CA LEU A 286 -5.19 1.69 -2.57
C LEU A 286 -3.80 2.12 -2.07
N ALA A 287 -3.63 2.19 -0.75
CA ALA A 287 -2.40 2.70 -0.14
C ALA A 287 -2.15 2.09 1.25
N ALA A 288 -0.92 2.24 1.74
CA ALA A 288 -0.51 1.94 3.10
C ALA A 288 0.01 3.20 3.78
N SER A 289 -0.33 3.39 5.05
CA SER A 289 0.29 4.38 5.92
C SER A 289 1.51 3.74 6.56
N VAL A 290 2.68 4.24 6.23
CA VAL A 290 3.97 3.76 6.67
C VAL A 290 4.57 4.75 7.65
N VAL A 291 4.95 4.26 8.82
CA VAL A 291 5.54 5.05 9.90
C VAL A 291 6.90 4.49 10.27
N SER A 292 7.74 5.31 10.90
CA SER A 292 9.02 4.83 11.44
C SER A 292 8.79 3.87 12.61
N ALA A 293 9.83 3.10 12.96
CA ALA A 293 9.82 2.25 14.16
C ALA A 293 9.46 3.03 15.43
N ALA A 294 10.02 4.23 15.62
CA ALA A 294 9.72 5.08 16.75
C ALA A 294 8.23 5.46 16.83
N GLN A 295 7.65 5.90 15.70
CA GLN A 295 6.24 6.28 15.62
C GLN A 295 5.31 5.09 15.84
N PHE A 296 5.63 3.93 15.26
CA PHE A 296 4.84 2.70 15.43
C PHE A 296 4.75 2.26 16.91
N LEU A 297 5.80 2.52 17.67
CA LEU A 297 5.94 2.10 19.08
C LEU A 297 5.48 3.18 20.08
N GLY A 298 4.90 4.29 19.60
CA GLY A 298 4.35 5.35 20.43
C GLY A 298 5.38 6.34 21.00
N GLY A 299 6.52 6.50 20.31
CA GLY A 299 7.53 7.52 20.61
C GLY A 299 7.18 8.92 20.12
#